data_AF-Q54C57-F1
#
_entry.id   AF-Q54C57-F1
#
_cell.length_a   1.000
_cell.length_b   1.000
_cell.length_c   1.000
_cell.angle_alpha   90.00
_cell.angle_beta   90.00
_cell.angle_gamma   90.00
#
_symmetry.space_group_name_H-M   'P 1'
#
loop_
_entity.id
_entity.type
_entity.pdbx_description
1 polymer ?
#
loop_
_entity_poly.entity_id
_entity_poly.type
_entity_poly.pdbx_seq_one_letter_code
_entity_poly.pdbx_strand_id
1 'polypeptide(L)' 'MLKILVAILVIFSLLSNLNAVNGDKNGCIATCAHAHPDYFRFCANGYSQADKLKCQNINEKCALRCPNH' A
#
# COMPACT_ATOMS: atom_id res chain seq x y z
N MET A 1 -21.96 14.10 27.30
CA MET A 1 -20.49 14.26 27.22
C MET A 1 -19.77 12.92 27.12
N LEU A 2 -19.80 12.07 28.16
CA LEU A 2 -19.03 10.80 28.19
C LEU A 2 -19.27 9.87 26.98
N LYS A 3 -20.52 9.65 26.58
CA LYS A 3 -20.85 8.78 25.43
C LYS A 3 -20.19 9.23 24.11
N ILE A 4 -20.07 10.54 23.89
CA ILE A 4 -19.46 11.11 22.68
C ILE A 4 -17.95 10.85 22.69
N LEU A 5 -17.28 11.06 23.84
CA LEU A 5 -15.85 10.79 23.99
C LEU A 5 -15.52 9.31 23.75
N VAL A 6 -16.33 8.40 24.30
CA VAL A 6 -16.15 6.95 24.07
C VAL A 6 -16.30 6.60 22.58
N ALA A 7 -17.31 7.14 21.91
CA ALA A 7 -17.50 6.90 20.47
C ALA A 7 -16.30 7.38 19.64
N ILE A 8 -15.75 8.56 19.96
CA ILE A 8 -14.55 9.11 19.31
C ILE A 8 -13.35 8.17 19.49
N LEU A 9 -13.09 7.68 20.71
CA LEU A 9 -11.99 6.75 20.98
C LEU A 9 -12.12 5.41 20.22
N VAL A 10 -13.34 4.88 20.11
CA VAL A 10 -13.62 3.67 19.32
C VAL A 10 -13.32 3.89 17.84
N ILE A 11 -13.73 5.04 17.28
CA ILE A 11 -13.45 5.40 15.89
C ILE A 11 -11.93 5.51 15.65
N PHE A 12 -11.20 6.21 16.53
CA PHE A 12 -9.75 6.30 16.42
C PHE A 12 -9.08 4.91 16.48
N SER A 13 -9.54 4.05 17.39
CA SER A 13 -9.00 2.68 17.52
C SER A 13 -9.24 1.85 16.25
N LEU A 14 -10.43 1.95 15.66
CA LEU A 14 -10.75 1.28 14.39
C LEU A 14 -9.89 1.81 13.22
N LEU A 15 -9.71 3.12 13.13
CA LEU A 15 -8.87 3.75 12.11
C LEU A 15 -7.39 3.38 12.28
N SER A 16 -6.88 3.32 13.51
CA SER A 16 -5.51 2.88 13.79
C SER A 16 -5.27 1.44 13.35
N ASN A 17 -6.20 0.52 13.65
CA ASN A 17 -6.10 -0.87 13.21
C ASN A 17 -6.15 -0.99 11.68
N LEU A 18 -7.05 -0.25 11.03
CA LEU A 18 -7.13 -0.23 9.56
C LEU A 18 -5.85 0.33 8.92
N ASN A 19 -5.27 1.38 9.50
CA ASN A 19 -4.02 1.96 9.03
C ASN A 19 -2.82 1.03 9.26
N ALA A 20 -2.80 0.26 10.34
CA ALA A 20 -1.76 -0.76 10.57
C ALA A 20 -1.83 -1.87 9.51
N VAL A 21 -3.03 -2.40 9.27
CA VAL A 21 -3.28 -3.42 8.23
C VAL A 21 -2.90 -2.92 6.83
N ASN A 22 -3.37 -1.73 6.46
CA ASN A 22 -3.04 -1.14 5.16
C ASN A 22 -1.56 -0.75 5.06
N GLY A 23 -0.94 -0.35 6.17
CA GLY A 23 0.48 -0.06 6.27
C GLY A 23 1.32 -1.29 5.98
N ASP A 24 0.98 -2.43 6.58
CA ASP A 24 1.65 -3.72 6.33
C ASP A 24 1.49 -4.17 4.87
N LYS A 25 0.28 -4.05 4.31
CA LYS A 25 0.05 -4.38 2.90
C LYS A 25 0.85 -3.47 1.97
N ASN A 26 0.81 -2.16 2.17
CA ASN A 26 1.55 -1.20 1.35
C ASN A 26 3.06 -1.38 1.50
N GLY A 27 3.55 -1.65 2.70
CA GLY A 27 4.95 -1.96 2.98
C GLY A 27 5.40 -3.25 2.28
N CYS A 28 4.57 -4.29 2.29
CA CYS A 28 4.81 -5.54 1.57
C CYS A 28 4.90 -5.28 0.05
N ILE A 29 3.95 -4.53 -0.52
CA ILE A 29 3.93 -4.21 -1.95
C ILE A 29 5.19 -3.42 -2.32
N ALA A 30 5.51 -2.37 -1.56
CA ALA A 30 6.69 -1.55 -1.80
C ALA A 30 7.99 -2.36 -1.73
N THR A 31 8.13 -3.23 -0.73
CA THR A 31 9.31 -4.10 -0.57
C THR A 31 9.45 -5.07 -1.75
N CYS A 32 8.35 -5.72 -2.14
CA CYS A 32 8.33 -6.61 -3.30
C CYS A 32 8.67 -5.88 -4.60
N ALA A 33 8.09 -4.70 -4.80
CA ALA A 33 8.28 -3.92 -6.00
C ALA A 33 9.72 -3.41 -6.08
N HIS A 34 10.28 -2.89 -4.99
CA HIS A 34 11.68 -2.43 -4.92
C HIS A 34 12.70 -3.56 -5.13
N ALA A 35 12.34 -4.80 -4.81
CA ALA A 35 13.17 -5.97 -5.10
C ALA A 35 13.16 -6.37 -6.59
N HIS A 36 12.23 -5.83 -7.40
CA HIS A 36 12.19 -6.11 -8.83
C HIS A 36 13.31 -5.35 -9.57
N PRO A 37 14.16 -6.02 -10.37
CA PRO A 37 15.38 -5.43 -10.94
C PRO A 37 15.10 -4.20 -11.82
N ASP A 38 13.99 -4.22 -12.57
CA ASP A 38 13.59 -3.11 -13.43
C ASP A 38 12.60 -2.13 -12.76
N TYR A 39 12.35 -2.21 -11.45
CA TYR A 39 11.38 -1.33 -10.80
C TYR A 39 11.74 0.15 -11.01
N PHE A 40 12.94 0.55 -10.63
CA PHE A 40 13.40 1.93 -10.83
C PHE A 40 13.51 2.32 -12.30
N ARG A 41 13.64 1.35 -13.21
CA ARG A 41 13.64 1.60 -14.65
C ARG A 41 12.26 1.93 -15.19
N PHE A 42 11.19 1.33 -14.65
CA PHE A 42 9.83 1.51 -15.15
C PHE A 42 8.98 2.46 -14.27
N CYS A 43 9.33 2.64 -13.00
CA CYS A 43 8.50 3.29 -11.97
C CYS A 43 9.04 4.61 -11.41
N ALA A 44 10.22 5.09 -11.79
CA ALA A 44 10.63 6.45 -11.39
C ALA A 44 9.76 7.53 -12.09
N ASN A 45 10.01 8.80 -11.80
CA ASN A 45 9.23 9.88 -12.41
C ASN A 45 9.68 10.14 -13.86
N GLY A 46 8.73 10.27 -14.79
CA GLY A 46 8.98 10.80 -16.15
C GLY A 46 8.90 9.80 -17.31
N TYR A 47 8.40 8.57 -17.12
CA TYR A 47 8.39 7.57 -18.18
C TYR A 47 7.20 7.61 -19.14
N SER A 48 7.42 6.95 -20.29
CA SER A 48 6.44 6.67 -21.33
C SER A 48 5.22 5.89 -20.79
N GLN A 49 4.10 5.92 -21.52
CA GLN A 49 2.92 5.14 -21.17
C GLN A 49 3.22 3.63 -21.06
N ALA A 50 4.13 3.11 -21.91
CA ALA A 50 4.53 1.71 -21.89
C ALA A 50 5.26 1.33 -20.59
N ASP A 51 6.11 2.21 -20.07
CA ASP A 51 6.81 1.97 -18.81
C ASP A 51 5.88 2.08 -17.61
N LYS A 52 4.91 3.01 -17.64
CA LYS A 52 3.85 3.08 -16.61
C LYS A 52 3.07 1.78 -16.52
N LEU A 53 2.72 1.17 -17.66
CA LEU A 53 2.03 -0.12 -17.67
C LEU A 53 2.89 -1.24 -17.09
N LYS A 54 4.20 -1.27 -17.40
CA LYS A 54 5.14 -2.23 -16.80
C LYS A 54 5.26 -2.03 -15.30
N CYS A 55 5.33 -0.78 -14.85
CA CYS A 55 5.35 -0.44 -13.44
C CYS A 55 4.09 -0.92 -12.71
N GLN A 56 2.91 -0.64 -13.28
CA GLN A 56 1.64 -1.14 -12.76
C GLN A 56 1.62 -2.66 -12.65
N ASN A 57 2.07 -3.37 -13.68
CA ASN A 57 2.16 -4.84 -13.67
C ASN A 57 3.09 -5.36 -12.55
N ILE A 58 4.23 -4.69 -12.28
CA ILE A 58 5.10 -5.05 -11.15
C ILE A 58 4.34 -4.89 -9.82
N ASN A 59 3.69 -3.74 -9.62
CA ASN A 59 2.93 -3.46 -8.40
C ASN A 59 1.74 -4.41 -8.21
N GLU A 60 1.01 -4.74 -9.27
CA GLU A 60 -0.11 -5.69 -9.25
C GLU A 60 0.35 -7.10 -8.88
N LYS A 61 1.45 -7.59 -9.48
CA LYS A 61 2.04 -8.88 -9.12
C LYS A 61 2.46 -8.92 -7.65
N CYS A 62 3.00 -7.82 -7.14
CA CYS A 62 3.35 -7.70 -5.72
C CYS A 62 2.11 -7.66 -4.84
N ALA A 63 1.06 -6.92 -5.23
CA ALA A 63 -0.20 -6.87 -4.50
C ALA A 63 -0.89 -8.24 -4.39
N LEU A 64 -0.80 -9.08 -5.42
CA LEU A 64 -1.33 -10.46 -5.39
C LEU A 64 -0.58 -11.39 -4.41
N ARG A 65 0.68 -11.09 -4.09
CA ARG A 65 1.49 -11.88 -3.16
C ARG A 65 1.39 -11.40 -1.71
N CYS A 66 0.94 -10.16 -1.52
CA CYS A 66 0.78 -9.59 -0.19
C CYS A 66 -0.57 -10.00 0.40
N PRO A 67 -0.63 -10.35 1.70
CA PRO A 67 -1.87 -10.73 2.35
C PRO A 67 -2.90 -9.59 2.29
N ASN A 68 -4.14 -9.94 1.94
CA ASN A 68 -5.31 -9.10 2.19
C ASN A 68 -5.75 -9.40 3.62
N HIS A 69 -5.16 -8.70 4.59
CA HIS A 69 -5.63 -8.74 5.97
C HIS A 69 -6.99 -8.04 6.10
#